data_AF-S8ESP4-F1
#
_entry.id   AF-S8ESP4-F1
#
_cell.length_a   1.000
_cell.length_b   1.000
_cell.length_c   1.000
_cell.angle_alpha   90.00
_cell.angle_beta   90.00
_cell.angle_gamma   90.00
#
_symmetry.space_group_name_H-M   'P 1'
#
loop_
_entity.id
_entity.type
_entity.pdbx_description
1 polymer ?
#
loop_
_entity_poly.entity_id
_entity_poly.type
_entity_poly.pdbx_seq_one_letter_code
_entity_poly.pdbx_strand_id
1 'polypeptide(L)'
;MGFHFQQYIAMAGRAINPVQWTRAWRRMEGKSATEVYRDALAWTNNQVAQISRASQYRAWWWQNPLGMGLVLYGTYKAWHMIYMVRKQKKTAQLVAAAYGQGGQWLNPVPR
;
A
#
# COMPACT_ATOMS: atom_id res chain seq x y z
N MET A 1 13.28 11.50 -0.26
CA MET A 1 12.45 10.31 0.01
C MET A 1 12.02 9.79 -1.33
N GLY A 2 11.90 8.48 -1.59
CA GLY A 2 11.20 8.03 -2.80
C GLY A 2 9.89 8.80 -2.84
N PHE A 3 9.71 9.60 -3.88
CA PHE A 3 9.20 10.94 -3.64
C PHE A 3 7.83 10.93 -2.91
N HIS A 4 7.70 11.81 -1.92
CA HIS A 4 6.46 12.04 -1.16
C HIS A 4 5.94 10.92 -0.22
N PHE A 5 6.75 9.93 0.21
CA PHE A 5 6.30 8.95 1.23
C PHE A 5 5.64 9.57 2.48
N GLN A 6 6.22 10.63 3.05
CA GLN A 6 5.62 11.34 4.19
C GLN A 6 4.24 11.94 3.86
N GLN A 7 4.03 12.41 2.63
CA GLN A 7 2.73 12.90 2.20
C GLN A 7 1.72 11.77 2.05
N TYR A 8 2.13 10.57 1.58
CA TYR A 8 1.25 9.40 1.53
C TYR A 8 0.81 8.94 2.92
N ILE A 9 1.71 8.97 3.92
CA ILE A 9 1.34 8.70 5.32
C ILE A 9 0.36 9.77 5.84
N ALA A 10 0.59 11.04 5.54
CA ALA A 10 -0.34 12.11 5.91
C ALA A 10 -1.70 11.98 5.19
N MET A 11 -1.72 11.52 3.93
CA MET A 11 -2.94 11.23 3.20
C MET A 11 -3.71 10.08 3.86
N ALA A 12 -3.03 9.00 4.26
CA ALA A 12 -3.64 7.90 5.00
C ALA A 12 -4.23 8.39 6.34
N GLY A 13 -3.49 9.21 7.09
CA GLY A 13 -3.97 9.81 8.33
C GLY A 13 -5.22 10.69 8.13
N ARG A 14 -5.28 11.47 7.05
CA ARG A 14 -6.49 12.22 6.69
C ARG A 14 -7.64 11.29 6.28
N ALA A 15 -7.35 10.21 5.55
CA ALA A 15 -8.36 9.29 5.06
C ALA A 15 -9.06 8.50 6.17
N ILE A 16 -8.37 8.17 7.27
CA ILE A 16 -8.99 7.49 8.43
C ILE A 16 -9.67 8.45 9.42
N ASN A 17 -9.53 9.77 9.23
CA ASN A 17 -10.12 10.76 10.12
C ASN A 17 -11.62 10.96 9.80
N PRO A 18 -12.56 10.70 10.74
CA PRO A 18 -14.00 10.83 10.49
C PRO A 18 -14.46 12.22 10.06
N VAL A 19 -13.77 13.28 10.51
CA VAL A 19 -14.08 14.66 10.08
C VAL A 19 -13.90 14.81 8.57
N GLN A 20 -12.89 14.15 8.00
CA GLN A 20 -12.63 14.17 6.56
C GLN A 20 -13.68 13.37 5.79
N TRP A 21 -14.36 12.40 6.41
CA TRP A 21 -15.45 11.67 5.77
C TRP A 21 -16.64 12.57 5.54
N THR A 22 -17.04 13.39 6.53
CA THR A 22 -18.12 14.38 6.33
C THR A 22 -17.74 15.43 5.28
N ARG A 23 -16.46 15.82 5.20
CA ARG A 23 -15.96 16.71 4.14
C ARG A 23 -15.95 16.04 2.78
N ALA A 24 -15.64 14.75 2.70
CA ALA A 24 -15.70 13.98 1.47
C ALA A 24 -17.15 13.81 1.01
N TRP A 25 -18.08 13.52 1.92
CA TRP A 25 -19.51 13.44 1.66
C TRP A 25 -20.04 14.72 0.98
N ARG A 26 -19.79 15.89 1.58
CA ARG A 26 -20.17 17.19 0.98
C ARG A 26 -19.51 17.45 -0.37
N ARG A 27 -18.28 16.97 -0.59
CA ARG A 27 -17.56 17.10 -1.87
C ARG A 27 -18.06 16.15 -2.96
N MET A 28 -18.80 15.10 -2.59
CA MET A 28 -19.40 14.15 -3.53
C MET A 28 -20.78 14.58 -4.00
N GLU A 29 -21.36 15.63 -3.42
CA GLU A 29 -22.62 16.21 -3.89
C GLU A 29 -22.50 16.64 -5.35
N GLY A 30 -23.37 16.12 -6.22
CA GLY A 30 -23.34 16.39 -7.66
C GLY A 30 -22.14 15.82 -8.43
N LYS A 31 -21.35 14.91 -7.84
CA LYS A 31 -20.14 14.34 -8.46
C LYS A 31 -20.39 12.98 -9.10
N SER A 32 -19.74 12.69 -10.23
CA SER A 32 -19.85 11.39 -10.92
C SER A 32 -18.75 10.41 -10.51
N ALA A 33 -19.07 9.11 -10.47
CA ALA A 33 -18.09 8.05 -10.25
C ALA A 33 -16.97 8.06 -11.32
N THR A 34 -17.31 8.39 -12.56
CA THR A 34 -16.32 8.46 -13.65
C THR A 34 -15.34 9.62 -13.48
N GLU A 35 -15.78 10.73 -12.86
CA GLU A 35 -14.91 11.87 -12.53
C GLU A 35 -13.96 11.50 -11.39
N VAL A 36 -14.48 10.86 -10.33
CA VAL A 36 -13.64 10.38 -9.22
C VAL A 36 -12.55 9.43 -9.71
N TYR A 37 -12.89 8.50 -10.60
CA TYR A 37 -11.93 7.59 -11.21
C TYR A 37 -10.87 8.34 -12.03
N ARG A 38 -11.29 9.26 -12.91
CA ARG A 38 -10.38 10.08 -13.73
C ARG A 38 -9.46 10.94 -12.87
N ASP A 39 -9.97 11.55 -11.81
CA ASP A 39 -9.19 12.36 -10.86
C ASP A 39 -8.10 11.51 -10.17
N ALA A 40 -8.44 10.30 -9.72
CA ALA A 40 -7.48 9.39 -9.09
C ALA A 40 -6.40 8.91 -10.06
N LEU A 41 -6.78 8.61 -11.31
CA LEU A 41 -5.86 8.20 -12.36
C LEU A 41 -4.92 9.35 -12.73
N ALA A 42 -5.43 10.57 -12.88
CA ALA A 42 -4.65 11.77 -13.18
C ALA A 42 -3.65 12.07 -12.05
N TRP A 43 -4.06 11.95 -10.79
CA TRP A 43 -3.16 12.10 -9.65
C TRP A 43 -2.01 11.09 -9.69
N THR A 44 -2.33 9.82 -9.94
CA THR A 44 -1.34 8.74 -10.01
C THR A 44 -0.37 8.94 -11.17
N ASN A 45 -0.87 9.29 -12.35
CA ASN A 45 -0.07 9.60 -13.52
C ASN A 45 0.88 10.78 -13.26
N ASN A 46 0.40 11.83 -12.59
CA ASN A 46 1.24 12.96 -12.20
C ASN A 46 2.38 12.53 -11.27
N GLN A 47 2.13 11.59 -10.34
CA GLN A 47 3.19 11.09 -9.47
C GLN A 47 4.28 10.34 -10.26
N VAL A 48 3.88 9.45 -11.17
CA VAL A 48 4.82 8.67 -12.00
C VAL A 48 5.56 9.58 -12.99
N ALA A 49 4.88 10.54 -13.61
CA ALA A 49 5.47 11.50 -14.53
C ALA A 49 6.53 12.38 -13.84
N GLN A 50 6.27 12.81 -12.60
CA GLN A 50 7.25 13.56 -11.81
C GLN A 50 8.52 12.75 -11.55
N ILE A 51 8.39 11.46 -11.23
CA ILE A 51 9.55 10.57 -11.06
C ILE A 51 10.32 10.50 -12.38
N SER A 52 9.65 10.14 -13.48
CA SER A 52 10.28 10.00 -14.79
C SER A 52 11.04 11.24 -15.21
N ARG A 53 10.42 12.43 -15.08
CA ARG A 53 11.03 13.69 -15.49
C ARG A 53 12.14 14.13 -14.53
N ALA A 54 11.91 14.12 -13.22
CA ALA A 54 12.88 14.62 -12.25
C ALA A 54 14.12 13.70 -12.15
N SER A 55 13.97 12.39 -12.38
CA SER A 55 15.10 11.45 -12.36
C SER A 55 16.16 11.73 -13.43
N GLN A 56 15.84 12.53 -14.46
CA GLN A 56 16.79 12.92 -15.50
C GLN A 56 17.79 13.98 -15.04
N TYR A 57 17.44 14.81 -14.04
CA TYR A 57 18.25 15.98 -13.67
C TYR A 57 18.33 16.24 -12.16
N ARG A 58 17.71 15.41 -11.32
CA ARG A 58 17.70 15.52 -9.87
C ARG A 58 18.00 14.18 -9.22
N ALA A 59 18.84 14.21 -8.19
CA ALA A 59 19.05 13.10 -7.27
C ALA A 59 18.38 13.42 -5.93
N TRP A 60 17.80 12.41 -5.28
CA TRP A 60 17.22 12.54 -3.94
C TRP A 60 18.21 12.07 -2.87
N TRP A 61 17.93 12.36 -1.59
CA TRP A 61 18.80 11.97 -0.48
C TRP A 61 19.09 10.45 -0.36
N TRP A 62 18.22 9.59 -0.92
CA TRP A 62 18.35 8.13 -0.90
C TRP A 62 19.01 7.58 -2.17
N GLN A 63 19.51 8.45 -3.04
CA GLN A 63 20.20 8.04 -4.26
C GLN A 63 21.32 7.07 -3.91
N ASN A 64 21.36 5.94 -4.62
CA ASN A 64 22.29 4.85 -4.40
C ASN A 64 22.61 4.20 -5.76
N PRO A 65 23.63 3.32 -5.86
CA PRO A 65 24.00 2.68 -7.13
C PRO A 65 22.88 1.87 -7.82
N LEU A 66 21.88 1.44 -7.06
CA LEU A 66 20.71 0.70 -7.56
C LEU A 66 19.51 1.63 -7.87
N GLY A 67 19.68 2.94 -7.72
CA GLY A 67 18.68 3.96 -7.98
C GLY A 67 17.37 3.74 -7.21
N MET A 68 16.24 3.87 -7.92
CA MET A 68 14.91 3.68 -7.33
C MET A 68 14.54 2.20 -7.10
N GLY A 69 15.31 1.25 -7.62
CA GLY A 69 15.06 -0.18 -7.42
C GLY A 69 15.06 -0.56 -5.94
N LEU A 70 16.02 -0.03 -5.17
CA LEU A 70 16.10 -0.26 -3.73
C LEU A 70 14.90 0.32 -2.97
N VAL A 71 14.38 1.47 -3.42
CA VAL A 71 13.20 2.10 -2.83
C VAL A 71 11.93 1.30 -3.09
N LEU A 72 11.76 0.81 -4.32
CA LEU A 72 10.63 -0.05 -4.68
C LEU A 72 10.68 -1.38 -3.92
N TYR A 73 11.86 -1.99 -3.81
CA TYR A 73 12.07 -3.18 -3.00
C TYR A 73 11.74 -2.93 -1.52
N GLY A 74 12.19 -1.82 -0.95
CA GLY A 74 11.87 -1.44 0.43
C GLY A 74 10.38 -1.27 0.65
N THR A 75 9.67 -0.66 -0.30
CA THR A 75 8.20 -0.49 -0.26
C THR A 75 7.48 -1.85 -0.28
N TYR A 76 7.88 -2.74 -1.19
CA TYR A 76 7.35 -4.10 -1.26
C TYR A 76 7.60 -4.88 0.05
N LYS A 77 8.84 -4.82 0.58
CA LYS A 77 9.23 -5.50 1.80
C LYS A 77 8.44 -4.99 3.00
N ALA A 78 8.22 -3.68 3.10
CA ALA A 78 7.40 -3.07 4.14
C ALA A 78 5.95 -3.56 4.06
N TRP A 79 5.31 -3.51 2.89
CA TRP A 79 3.96 -4.04 2.68
C TRP A 79 3.85 -5.52 3.09
N HIS A 80 4.81 -6.34 2.67
CA HIS A 80 4.82 -7.77 2.98
C HIS A 80 4.87 -8.01 4.49
N MET A 81 5.77 -7.34 5.22
CA MET A 81 5.92 -7.52 6.66
C MET A 81 4.74 -6.94 7.46
N ILE A 82 4.20 -5.80 7.04
CA ILE A 82 3.08 -5.14 7.74
C ILE A 82 1.80 -5.95 7.58
N TYR A 83 1.48 -6.39 6.35
CA TYR A 83 0.21 -7.01 6.04
C TYR A 83 0.29 -8.54 5.94
N MET A 84 1.14 -9.07 5.07
CA MET A 84 1.15 -10.51 4.77
C MET A 84 1.65 -11.36 5.94
N VAL A 85 2.71 -10.93 6.63
CA VAL A 85 3.19 -11.64 7.82
C VAL A 85 2.17 -11.57 8.96
N ARG A 86 1.49 -10.42 9.13
CA ARG A 86 0.40 -10.32 10.12
C ARG A 86 -0.76 -11.26 9.76
N LYS A 87 -1.11 -11.38 8.48
CA LYS A 87 -2.10 -12.34 7.98
C LYS A 87 -1.67 -13.78 8.28
N GLN A 88 -0.44 -14.16 7.95
CA GLN A 88 0.12 -15.49 8.26
C GLN A 88 0.09 -15.81 9.75
N LYS A 89 0.41 -14.86 10.62
CA LYS A 89 0.34 -15.04 12.08
C LYS A 89 -1.09 -15.34 12.55
N LYS A 90 -2.10 -14.63 12.02
CA LYS A 90 -3.51 -14.91 12.31
C LYS A 90 -3.92 -16.30 11.81
N THR A 91 -3.50 -16.67 10.61
CA THR A 91 -3.77 -18.00 10.05
C THR A 91 -3.11 -19.12 10.86
N ALA A 92 -1.88 -18.93 11.32
CA ALA A 92 -1.19 -19.92 12.15
C ALA A 92 -1.94 -20.17 13.47
N GLN A 93 -2.40 -19.10 14.14
CA GLN A 93 -3.22 -19.23 15.35
C GLN A 93 -4.56 -19.92 15.05
N LEU A 94 -5.21 -19.58 13.93
CA LEU A 94 -6.46 -20.20 13.51
C LEU A 94 -6.29 -21.71 13.28
N VAL A 95 -5.26 -22.10 12.51
CA VAL A 95 -5.01 -23.51 12.19
C VAL A 95 -4.61 -24.29 13.45
N ALA A 96 -3.75 -23.72 14.29
CA ALA A 96 -3.36 -24.36 15.55
C ALA A 96 -4.57 -24.63 16.46
N ALA A 97 -5.51 -23.68 16.54
CA ALA A 97 -6.71 -23.83 17.35
C ALA A 97 -7.75 -24.80 16.75
N ALA A 98 -7.88 -24.86 15.42
CA ALA A 98 -8.89 -25.68 14.76
C ALA A 98 -8.44 -27.12 14.49
N TYR A 99 -7.18 -27.34 14.11
CA TYR A 99 -6.66 -28.61 13.60
C TYR A 99 -5.34 -29.05 14.26
N GLY A 100 -4.84 -28.30 15.24
CA GLY A 100 -3.48 -28.48 15.78
C GLY A 100 -2.42 -27.82 14.90
N GLN A 101 -1.24 -27.58 15.47
CA GLN A 101 -0.13 -26.96 14.75
C GLN A 101 0.31 -27.85 13.57
N GLY A 102 0.31 -27.29 12.36
CA GLY A 102 0.61 -28.07 11.15
C GLY A 102 -0.58 -28.89 10.63
N GLY A 103 -1.78 -28.73 11.22
CA GLY A 103 -2.99 -29.46 10.83
C GLY A 103 -3.36 -29.32 9.35
N GLN A 104 -3.03 -28.19 8.73
CA GLN A 104 -3.23 -27.95 7.31
C GLN A 104 -2.31 -28.78 6.39
N TRP A 105 -1.26 -29.40 6.94
CA TRP A 105 -0.29 -30.23 6.24
C TRP A 105 -0.32 -31.69 6.71
N LEU A 106 -1.38 -32.12 7.41
CA LEU A 106 -1.56 -33.52 7.73
C LEU A 106 -1.80 -34.34 6.45
N ASN A 107 -1.29 -35.57 6.46
CA ASN A 107 -1.55 -36.53 5.39
C ASN A 107 -3.05 -36.88 5.32
N PRO A 108 -3.56 -37.27 4.15
CA PRO A 108 -4.92 -37.80 4.06
C PRO A 108 -5.07 -39.04 4.94
N VAL A 109 -6.29 -39.28 5.42
CA VAL A 109 -6.61 -40.49 6.19
C VAL A 109 -6.35 -41.73 5.32
N PRO A 110 -5.53 -42.70 5.76
CA PRO A 110 -5.29 -43.93 5.01
C PRO A 110 -6.60 -44.70 4.73
N ARG A 111 -6.70 -45.32 3.55
CA ARG A 111 -7.86 -46.14 3.16
C ARG A 111 -7.65 -47.61 3.50
#